data_AF-A0A820M7E1-F1
#
_entry.id   AF-A0A820M7E1-F1
#
_cell.length_a   1.000
_cell.length_b   1.000
_cell.length_c   1.000
_cell.angle_alpha   90.00
_cell.angle_beta   90.00
_cell.angle_gamma   90.00
#
_symmetry.space_group_name_H-M   'P 1'
#
loop_
_entity.id
_entity.type
_entity.pdbx_description
1 polymer ?
#
loop_
_entity_poly.entity_id
_entity_poly.type
_entity_poly.pdbx_seq_one_letter_code
_entity_poly.pdbx_strand_id
1 'polypeptide(L)'
;LNGKSIQSFNIIRDRQGFLSNNGLIQFQFQAKITNVSPLQGSIAGGTQVTITGDGFIPDDTRVTVGSIEYTSLATITYSQIQFITQQPPSNYIDQPIPIRILIGTNQAVCSSGSCTFNWTRSVTPYLTSVSPTPPYVL
;
A
#
# COMPACT_ATOMS: atom_id res chain seq x y z
N LEU A 1 -13.83 19.49 -3.62
CA LEU A 1 -14.81 18.38 -3.53
C LEU A 1 -14.61 17.52 -4.77
N ASN A 2 -13.70 16.53 -4.72
CA ASN A 2 -13.31 15.75 -5.90
C ASN A 2 -14.30 14.59 -6.12
N GLY A 3 -15.57 14.94 -6.30
CA GLY A 3 -16.58 14.03 -6.81
C GLY A 3 -16.40 13.93 -8.31
N LYS A 4 -15.77 12.87 -8.80
CA LYS A 4 -15.86 12.52 -10.22
C LYS A 4 -17.26 11.99 -10.46
N SER A 5 -18.22 12.91 -10.62
CA SER A 5 -19.57 12.61 -11.09
C SER A 5 -19.45 11.90 -12.42
N ILE A 6 -20.01 10.70 -12.51
CA ILE A 6 -20.24 10.05 -13.80
C ILE A 6 -21.36 10.87 -14.45
N GLN A 7 -21.01 11.69 -15.44
CA GLN A 7 -22.00 12.43 -16.23
C GLN A 7 -22.70 11.45 -17.17
N SER A 8 -24.02 11.33 -17.01
CA SER A 8 -25.00 10.90 -18.01
C SER A 8 -24.74 9.55 -18.67
N PHE A 9 -25.31 8.47 -18.11
CA PHE A 9 -25.55 7.25 -18.89
C PHE A 9 -26.77 7.48 -19.81
N ASN A 10 -26.55 7.64 -21.12
CA ASN A 10 -27.63 7.50 -22.09
C ASN A 10 -27.97 6.02 -22.25
N ILE A 11 -28.96 5.54 -21.49
CA ILE A 11 -29.48 4.17 -21.67
C ILE A 11 -30.57 4.25 -22.74
N ILE A 12 -30.27 3.73 -23.94
CA ILE A 12 -31.25 3.55 -25.02
C ILE A 12 -32.27 2.52 -24.53
N ARG A 13 -33.55 2.90 -24.50
CA ARG A 13 -34.63 2.10 -23.92
C ARG A 13 -34.87 0.82 -24.71
N ASP A 14 -34.58 -0.33 -24.11
CA ASP A 14 -35.34 -1.55 -24.36
C ASP A 14 -35.64 -2.28 -23.05
N ARG A 15 -36.87 -2.05 -22.56
CA ARG A 15 -37.62 -2.81 -21.54
C ARG A 15 -36.83 -3.43 -20.37
N GLN A 16 -36.74 -2.67 -19.27
CA GLN A 16 -37.00 -3.04 -17.85
C GLN A 16 -36.00 -2.38 -16.88
N GLY A 17 -36.53 -1.67 -15.87
CA GLY A 17 -35.79 -1.09 -14.74
C GLY A 17 -35.77 0.44 -14.70
N PHE A 18 -36.82 1.06 -14.18
CA PHE A 18 -36.77 2.48 -13.80
C PHE A 18 -36.12 2.59 -12.41
N LEU A 19 -34.93 3.20 -12.32
CA LEU A 19 -34.50 3.83 -11.08
C LEU A 19 -35.16 5.21 -11.04
N SER A 20 -36.36 5.29 -10.47
CA SER A 20 -36.95 6.58 -10.07
C SER A 20 -36.32 6.96 -8.74
N ASN A 21 -35.20 7.67 -8.80
CA ASN A 21 -34.69 8.38 -7.65
C ASN A 21 -34.66 9.87 -8.01
N ASN A 22 -35.48 10.67 -7.32
CA ASN A 22 -35.46 12.14 -7.44
C ASN A 22 -34.23 12.75 -6.74
N GLY A 23 -33.24 11.93 -6.39
CA GLY A 23 -31.95 12.32 -5.80
C GLY A 23 -30.77 11.77 -6.60
N LEU A 24 -29.59 12.37 -6.37
CA LEU A 24 -28.33 11.93 -6.97
C LEU A 24 -28.01 10.49 -6.53
N ILE A 25 -27.83 9.58 -7.49
CA ILE A 25 -27.24 8.26 -7.22
C ILE A 25 -25.72 8.48 -7.03
N GLN A 26 -25.22 8.21 -5.82
CA GLN A 26 -23.79 8.27 -5.53
C GLN A 26 -23.18 6.87 -5.58
N PHE A 27 -22.18 6.70 -6.45
CA PHE A 27 -21.31 5.53 -6.44
C PHE A 27 -20.06 5.87 -5.63
N GLN A 28 -19.81 5.15 -4.54
CA GLN A 28 -18.59 5.29 -3.77
C GLN A 28 -17.62 4.17 -4.16
N PHE A 29 -16.45 4.56 -4.65
CA PHE A 29 -15.36 3.64 -4.89
C PHE A 29 -14.57 3.41 -3.58
N GLN A 30 -14.34 2.15 -3.21
CA GLN A 30 -13.53 1.79 -2.06
C GLN A 30 -12.57 0.67 -2.44
N ALA A 31 -11.27 1.01 -2.51
CA ALA A 31 -10.22 0.02 -2.73
C ALA A 31 -10.10 -0.88 -1.50
N LYS A 32 -9.64 -2.11 -1.72
CA LYS A 32 -9.53 -3.13 -0.68
C LYS A 32 -8.12 -3.72 -0.68
N ILE A 33 -7.53 -3.85 0.51
CA ILE A 33 -6.29 -4.57 0.73
C ILE A 33 -6.65 -5.97 1.24
N THR A 34 -6.22 -7.00 0.53
CA THR A 34 -6.46 -8.40 0.89
C THR A 34 -5.28 -9.01 1.66
N ASN A 35 -4.05 -8.62 1.32
CA ASN A 35 -2.87 -9.12 2.00
C ASN A 35 -1.70 -8.13 1.96
N VAL A 36 -0.81 -8.25 2.93
CA VAL A 36 0.49 -7.57 3.00
C VAL A 36 1.55 -8.61 3.34
N SER A 37 2.59 -8.71 2.52
CA SER A 37 3.67 -9.68 2.71
C SER A 37 5.04 -9.13 2.30
N PRO A 38 6.08 -9.28 3.13
CA PRO A 38 6.02 -9.73 4.52
C PRO A 38 5.37 -8.67 5.44
N LEU A 39 4.96 -9.08 6.64
CA LEU A 39 4.45 -8.16 7.68
C LEU A 39 5.57 -7.53 8.52
N GLN A 40 6.81 -7.99 8.35
CA GLN A 40 7.95 -7.54 9.13
C GLN A 40 9.21 -7.42 8.27
N GLY A 41 10.14 -6.56 8.65
CA GLY A 41 11.41 -6.37 7.95
C GLY A 41 12.52 -5.75 8.79
N SER A 42 13.71 -5.67 8.20
CA SER A 42 14.93 -5.20 8.86
C SER A 42 14.82 -3.73 9.27
N ILE A 43 15.32 -3.36 10.45
CA ILE A 43 15.41 -1.97 10.92
C ILE A 43 16.34 -1.11 10.04
N ALA A 44 17.14 -1.71 9.17
CA ALA A 44 17.94 -0.98 8.18
C ALA A 44 17.14 -0.63 6.90
N GLY A 45 15.88 -1.08 6.79
CA GLY A 45 15.12 -1.04 5.54
C GLY A 45 15.49 -2.18 4.60
N GLY A 46 15.26 -1.99 3.30
CA GLY A 46 15.64 -2.93 2.24
C GLY A 46 14.70 -4.13 2.08
N THR A 47 13.57 -4.17 2.79
CA THR A 47 12.61 -5.28 2.69
C THR A 47 11.61 -5.01 1.57
N GLN A 48 11.48 -5.91 0.59
CA GLN A 48 10.45 -5.80 -0.45
C GLN A 48 9.09 -6.19 0.12
N VAL A 49 8.17 -5.23 0.16
CA VAL A 49 6.79 -5.42 0.62
C VAL A 49 5.87 -5.48 -0.60
N THR A 50 5.05 -6.52 -0.64
CA THR A 50 3.99 -6.71 -1.63
C THR A 50 2.64 -6.61 -0.94
N ILE A 51 1.81 -5.67 -1.40
CA ILE A 51 0.42 -5.51 -0.99
C ILE A 51 -0.46 -6.00 -2.13
N THR A 52 -1.36 -6.93 -1.85
CA THR A 52 -2.37 -7.39 -2.81
C THR A 52 -3.74 -6.85 -2.43
N GLY A 53 -4.58 -6.63 -3.42
CA GLY A 53 -5.89 -6.04 -3.23
C GLY A 53 -6.61 -5.81 -4.54
N ASP A 54 -7.57 -4.89 -4.54
CA ASP A 54 -8.30 -4.46 -5.72
C ASP A 54 -8.61 -2.96 -5.62
N GLY A 55 -8.62 -2.30 -6.78
CA GLY A 55 -9.02 -0.89 -6.87
C GLY A 55 -7.89 0.11 -6.62
N PHE A 56 -6.63 -0.27 -6.84
CA PHE A 56 -5.55 0.73 -6.86
C PHE A 56 -5.45 1.39 -8.25
N ILE A 57 -5.10 2.66 -8.30
CA ILE A 57 -4.99 3.44 -9.54
C ILE A 57 -3.55 3.97 -9.63
N PRO A 58 -2.71 3.53 -10.57
CA PRO A 58 -1.28 3.85 -10.59
C PRO A 58 -0.94 5.33 -10.36
N ASP A 59 -1.62 6.24 -11.05
CA ASP A 59 -1.32 7.68 -10.99
C ASP A 59 -2.12 8.46 -9.93
N ASP A 60 -3.03 7.80 -9.20
CA ASP A 60 -3.88 8.42 -8.18
C ASP A 60 -3.77 7.73 -6.82
N THR A 61 -2.80 6.82 -6.66
CA THR A 61 -2.59 6.05 -5.42
C THR A 61 -1.38 6.60 -4.66
N ARG A 62 -1.57 6.91 -3.38
CA ARG A 62 -0.51 7.29 -2.43
C ARG A 62 -0.30 6.18 -1.41
N VAL A 63 0.95 5.85 -1.15
CA VAL A 63 1.33 4.72 -0.28
C VAL A 63 2.22 5.24 0.85
N THR A 64 1.78 5.07 2.08
CA THR A 64 2.58 5.41 3.27
C THR A 64 2.60 4.29 4.29
N VAL A 65 3.69 4.22 5.05
CA VAL A 65 3.81 3.38 6.26
C VAL A 65 4.19 4.30 7.41
N GLY A 66 3.24 4.56 8.29
CA GLY A 66 3.35 5.64 9.26
C GLY A 66 3.51 6.99 8.55
N SER A 67 4.61 7.70 8.82
CA SER A 67 4.97 8.97 8.17
C SER A 67 5.88 8.81 6.95
N ILE A 68 6.28 7.59 6.58
CA ILE A 68 7.21 7.34 5.47
C ILE A 68 6.40 7.17 4.18
N GLU A 69 6.71 7.96 3.15
CA GLU A 69 6.06 7.89 1.85
C GLU A 69 6.83 7.00 0.86
N TYR A 70 6.11 6.14 0.16
CA TYR A 70 6.64 5.20 -0.84
C TYR A 70 6.08 5.41 -2.25
N THR A 71 5.14 6.36 -2.43
CA THR A 71 4.41 6.55 -3.70
C THR A 71 5.31 6.57 -4.94
N SER A 72 6.38 7.37 -4.92
CA SER A 72 7.31 7.51 -6.06
C SER A 72 8.26 6.33 -6.26
N LEU A 73 8.38 5.46 -5.26
CA LEU A 73 9.26 4.29 -5.26
C LEU A 73 8.46 2.98 -5.42
N ALA A 74 7.14 3.07 -5.51
CA ALA A 74 6.25 1.93 -5.58
C ALA A 74 5.91 1.60 -7.03
N THR A 75 5.86 0.30 -7.34
CA THR A 75 5.18 -0.20 -8.54
C THR A 75 3.72 -0.44 -8.17
N ILE A 76 2.80 0.27 -8.84
CA ILE A 76 1.37 0.22 -8.54
C ILE A 76 0.64 -0.31 -9.77
N THR A 77 -0.20 -1.32 -9.57
CA THR A 77 -1.13 -1.89 -10.56
C THR A 77 -2.51 -1.95 -9.94
N TYR A 78 -3.55 -2.30 -10.72
CA TYR A 78 -4.92 -2.36 -10.21
C TYR A 78 -5.10 -3.22 -8.95
N SER A 79 -4.35 -4.33 -8.84
CA SER A 79 -4.50 -5.34 -7.79
C SER A 79 -3.25 -5.57 -6.94
N GLN A 80 -2.18 -4.83 -7.18
CA GLN A 80 -0.92 -5.03 -6.48
C GLN A 80 -0.12 -3.74 -6.35
N ILE A 81 0.51 -3.55 -5.18
CA ILE A 81 1.48 -2.50 -4.89
C ILE A 81 2.75 -3.17 -4.37
N GLN A 82 3.91 -2.79 -4.90
CA GLN A 82 5.21 -3.25 -4.41
C GLN A 82 6.15 -2.08 -4.13
N PHE A 83 6.85 -2.11 -3.00
CA PHE A 83 7.88 -1.12 -2.66
C PHE A 83 8.97 -1.74 -1.78
N ILE A 84 10.14 -1.09 -1.72
CA ILE A 84 11.24 -1.47 -0.81
C ILE A 84 11.20 -0.54 0.40
N THR A 85 11.24 -1.10 1.61
CA THR A 85 11.21 -0.30 2.85
C THR A 85 12.44 0.57 3.00
N GLN A 86 12.25 1.77 3.53
CA GLN A 86 13.33 2.64 3.98
C GLN A 86 13.67 2.34 5.45
N GLN A 87 14.80 2.89 5.92
CA GLN A 87 15.12 2.91 7.34
C GLN A 87 14.05 3.71 8.10
N PRO A 88 13.40 3.13 9.12
CA PRO A 88 12.36 3.82 9.85
C PRO A 88 12.95 4.76 10.91
N PRO A 89 12.16 5.75 11.37
CA PRO A 89 12.42 6.44 12.63
C PRO A 89 12.59 5.46 13.81
N SER A 90 13.41 5.82 14.79
CA SER A 90 13.71 4.94 15.93
C SER A 90 12.48 4.56 16.76
N ASN A 91 11.47 5.43 16.82
CA ASN A 91 10.21 5.19 17.51
C ASN A 91 9.28 4.18 16.80
N TYR A 92 9.61 3.72 15.59
CA TYR A 92 8.84 2.70 14.87
C TYR A 92 9.37 1.29 15.08
N ILE A 93 10.56 1.14 15.66
CA ILE A 93 11.23 -0.15 15.84
C ILE A 93 10.44 -1.00 16.84
N ASP A 94 10.21 -2.26 16.47
CA ASP A 94 9.45 -3.27 17.22
C ASP A 94 8.00 -2.86 17.53
N GLN A 95 7.43 -1.95 16.71
CA GLN A 95 6.04 -1.51 16.80
C GLN A 95 5.23 -1.82 15.53
N PRO A 96 3.91 -2.05 15.66
CA PRO A 96 3.02 -2.16 14.50
C PRO A 96 2.70 -0.79 13.92
N ILE A 97 3.25 -0.51 12.74
CA ILE A 97 3.07 0.78 12.06
C ILE A 97 2.00 0.65 10.97
N PRO A 98 0.97 1.52 10.96
CA PRO A 98 -0.12 1.40 10.00
C PRO A 98 0.34 1.70 8.58
N ILE A 99 -0.10 0.85 7.65
CA ILE A 99 -0.03 1.09 6.21
C ILE A 99 -1.28 1.88 5.81
N ARG A 100 -1.10 2.99 5.10
CA ARG A 100 -2.20 3.78 4.54
C ARG A 100 -2.03 3.88 3.03
N ILE A 101 -3.10 3.49 2.33
CA ILE A 101 -3.20 3.63 0.88
C ILE A 101 -4.38 4.53 0.59
N LEU A 102 -4.13 5.65 -0.10
CA LEU A 102 -5.15 6.61 -0.52
C LEU A 102 -5.28 6.58 -2.04
N ILE A 103 -6.50 6.50 -2.56
CA ILE A 103 -6.83 6.64 -3.97
C ILE A 103 -7.60 7.95 -4.11
N GLY A 104 -6.93 9.00 -4.59
CA GLY A 104 -7.40 10.38 -4.48
C GLY A 104 -7.60 10.77 -3.00
N THR A 105 -8.86 10.92 -2.58
CA THR A 105 -9.24 11.21 -1.19
C THR A 105 -9.78 9.99 -0.42
N ASN A 106 -9.92 8.83 -1.07
CA ASN A 106 -10.51 7.64 -0.47
C ASN A 106 -9.43 6.72 0.11
N GLN A 107 -9.59 6.29 1.34
CA GLN A 107 -8.68 5.33 1.95
C GLN A 107 -9.07 3.89 1.62
N ALA A 108 -8.10 3.08 1.21
CA ALA A 108 -8.28 1.65 1.04
C ALA A 108 -8.55 0.96 2.39
N VAL A 109 -9.42 -0.05 2.38
CA VAL A 109 -9.81 -0.79 3.59
C VAL A 109 -9.13 -2.15 3.62
N CYS A 110 -8.61 -2.52 4.79
CA CYS A 110 -7.97 -3.81 5.01
C CYS A 110 -9.01 -4.88 5.33
N SER A 111 -8.90 -6.02 4.66
CA SER A 111 -9.88 -7.12 4.75
C SER A 111 -9.94 -7.76 6.15
N SER A 112 -8.82 -7.78 6.86
CA SER A 112 -8.64 -8.47 8.15
C SER A 112 -8.49 -7.50 9.33
N GLY A 113 -8.97 -6.25 9.21
CA GLY A 113 -8.86 -5.24 10.27
C GLY A 113 -7.92 -4.10 9.88
N SER A 114 -6.75 -4.00 10.50
CA SER A 114 -5.72 -3.01 10.16
C SER A 114 -4.55 -3.66 9.42
N CYS A 115 -4.06 -2.99 8.38
CA CYS A 115 -2.80 -3.38 7.74
C CYS A 115 -1.66 -2.68 8.45
N THR A 116 -0.70 -3.45 8.97
CA THR A 116 0.51 -2.91 9.62
C THR A 116 1.76 -3.56 9.07
N PHE A 117 2.87 -2.87 9.25
CA PHE A 117 4.21 -3.38 8.99
C PHE A 117 5.10 -3.09 10.20
N ASN A 118 5.99 -4.03 10.54
CA ASN A 118 6.86 -3.90 11.71
C ASN A 118 8.33 -3.97 11.29
N TRP A 119 9.11 -2.97 11.69
CA TRP A 119 10.56 -3.07 11.60
C TRP A 119 11.10 -3.72 12.85
N THR A 120 11.72 -4.90 12.75
CA THR A 120 12.13 -5.66 13.94
C THR A 120 13.62 -6.00 13.95
N ARG A 121 14.20 -5.96 15.15
CA ARG A 121 15.62 -6.33 15.35
C ARG A 121 15.85 -7.82 15.09
N SER A 122 14.87 -8.65 15.38
CA SER A 122 14.95 -10.11 15.22
C SER A 122 15.10 -10.56 13.77
N VAL A 123 14.67 -9.75 12.80
CA VAL A 123 14.82 -10.03 11.36
C VAL A 123 15.90 -9.15 10.70
N THR A 124 16.66 -8.40 11.50
CA THR A 124 17.78 -7.59 11.02
C THR A 124 19.06 -8.42 11.09
N PRO A 125 19.74 -8.69 9.95
CA PRO A 125 21.01 -9.39 9.98
C PRO A 125 22.08 -8.51 10.64
N TYR A 126 22.90 -9.11 11.49
CA TYR A 126 24.10 -8.47 12.04
C TYR A 126 25.33 -9.08 11.37
N LEU A 127 26.26 -8.22 10.96
CA LEU A 127 27.46 -8.63 10.23
C LEU A 127 28.46 -9.18 11.25
N THR A 128 28.57 -10.50 11.37
CA THR A 128 29.44 -11.15 12.35
C THR A 128 30.87 -11.33 11.88
N SER A 129 31.10 -11.41 10.57
CA SER A 129 32.44 -11.52 10.00
C SER A 129 32.44 -11.22 8.50
N VAL A 130 33.59 -10.80 8.01
CA VAL A 130 33.95 -10.81 6.58
C VAL A 130 35.17 -11.74 6.42
N SER A 131 35.23 -12.47 5.31
CA SER A 131 36.31 -13.40 4.96
C SER A 131 36.57 -13.27 3.44
N PRO A 132 37.81 -13.34 2.92
CA PRO A 132 39.02 -13.88 3.54
C PRO A 132 40.04 -12.83 4.01
N THR A 133 40.81 -13.18 5.04
CA THR A 133 42.04 -12.47 5.44
C THR A 133 43.03 -12.43 4.27
N PRO A 134 43.60 -11.27 3.89
CA PRO A 134 44.60 -11.20 2.83
C PRO A 134 45.76 -12.17 3.10
N PRO A 135 46.27 -12.92 2.10
CA PRO A 135 47.50 -13.68 2.32
C PRO A 135 48.62 -12.67 2.64
N TYR A 136 49.32 -12.90 3.74
CA TYR A 136 50.52 -12.15 4.08
C TYR A 136 51.48 -12.21 2.89
N VAL A 137 51.79 -11.04 2.32
CA VAL A 137 52.87 -10.92 1.33
C VAL A 137 54.16 -10.71 2.13
N LEU A 138 55.08 -11.68 2.07
CA LEU A 138 56.43 -11.60 2.63
C LEU A 138 57.34 -10.73 1.76
#